data_AF-A0A952I301-F1
#
_entry.id   AF-A0A952I301-F1
#
_cell.length_a   1.000
_cell.length_b   1.000
_cell.length_c   1.000
_cell.angle_alpha   90.00
_cell.angle_beta   90.00
_cell.angle_gamma   90.00
#
_symmetry.space_group_name_H-M   'P 1'
#
loop_
_entity.id
_entity.type
_entity.pdbx_description
1 polymer ?
#
loop_
_entity_poly.entity_id
_entity_poly.type
_entity_poly.pdbx_seq_one_letter_code
_entity_poly.pdbx_strand_id
1 'polypeptide(L)'
;MEFSIDIPSKEFKKHIEIEDNDRIIFSGRFGIGKTHFLDRFFDVNSDNYEAIHIYPVNYSVASNEDIFELIKYDIFYELINKENLDFKKIDTSKVFTLMGYSAKNSHKFLAPFLTLLPVLGKSLLNIYDRLEILLQDFNEIHDHSQIDELNDIKSFFDKFNLDQGSLYENDFYTELINELVLRLKENDSKSLAKDENYKKKEVVLIIDDLDRIDPEHIFRILNVISAHNDQYKEPKFNFDKIIVVCDIENIQKIYHHRYGLDVDFFGYIDKFYADDVFRFENSDGISEQIVAFIRDEIKFENIENNFDFTTLNPNINARMDALNLAYILTAMVKVNVITIRILKRIGKDIEVPNRRLNLKINKNLSSHEFIGIIIIDFFKKMLGGYEPLIEAIKLCSDFKTNFFLPEYRREYIDFLLPILDYEKHQFRQTSEKFTYQSKESKQKIEYNVRYSERRFNCDISDIKRLDNSNDIIQDHEVNYFGVLLETIEKCFKENI
;
A
#
# COMPACT_ATOMS: atom_id res chain seq x y z
N MET A 1 2.54 8.28 13.13
CA MET A 1 3.47 8.42 11.99
C MET A 1 2.77 8.83 10.69
N GLU A 2 3.15 9.99 10.17
CA GLU A 2 2.90 10.50 8.81
C GLU A 2 4.23 10.45 8.04
N PHE A 3 4.21 10.20 6.73
CA PHE A 3 5.43 10.01 5.92
C PHE A 3 5.37 10.90 4.68
N SER A 4 6.53 11.34 4.19
CA SER A 4 6.59 12.17 2.98
C SER A 4 6.07 11.37 1.79
N ILE A 5 5.31 12.04 0.93
CA ILE A 5 4.82 11.51 -0.35
C ILE A 5 5.31 12.38 -1.52
N ASP A 6 6.28 13.26 -1.31
CA ASP A 6 6.67 14.27 -2.32
C ASP A 6 7.23 13.65 -3.59
N ILE A 7 8.11 12.65 -3.44
CA ILE A 7 8.70 11.91 -4.56
C ILE A 7 7.62 11.16 -5.34
N PRO A 8 6.84 10.23 -4.74
CA PRO A 8 5.82 9.51 -5.48
C PRO A 8 4.72 10.44 -6.01
N SER A 9 4.44 11.58 -5.37
CA SER A 9 3.47 12.56 -5.90
C SER A 9 3.97 13.19 -7.19
N LYS A 10 5.26 13.55 -7.28
CA LYS A 10 5.84 14.09 -8.52
C LYS A 10 5.87 13.05 -9.65
N GLU A 11 6.18 11.80 -9.32
CA GLU A 11 6.21 10.70 -10.28
C GLU A 11 4.81 10.37 -10.78
N PHE A 12 3.84 10.22 -9.87
CA PHE A 12 2.46 9.95 -10.23
C PHE A 12 1.83 11.09 -11.01
N LYS A 13 2.13 12.36 -10.66
CA LYS A 13 1.69 13.52 -11.43
C LYS A 13 2.13 13.46 -12.88
N LYS A 14 3.41 13.13 -13.13
CA LYS A 14 3.90 12.95 -14.50
C LYS A 14 3.19 11.82 -15.23
N HIS A 15 2.86 10.74 -14.52
CA HIS A 15 2.21 9.57 -15.11
C HIS A 15 0.74 9.82 -15.44
N ILE A 16 -0.04 10.42 -14.53
CA ILE A 16 -1.46 10.74 -14.77
C ILE A 16 -1.65 11.82 -15.85
N GLU A 17 -0.66 12.70 -16.05
CA GLU A 17 -0.68 13.76 -17.07
C GLU A 17 -0.20 13.31 -18.46
N ILE A 18 0.17 12.04 -18.65
CA ILE A 18 0.48 11.49 -19.98
C ILE A 18 -0.77 11.62 -20.87
N GLU A 19 -0.56 12.11 -22.10
CA GLU A 19 -1.62 12.26 -23.10
C GLU A 19 -2.24 10.89 -23.41
N ASP A 20 -3.57 10.85 -23.52
CA ASP A 20 -4.36 9.62 -23.72
C ASP A 20 -4.19 8.52 -22.65
N ASN A 21 -3.58 8.83 -21.49
CA ASN A 21 -3.52 7.91 -20.35
C ASN A 21 -4.83 7.92 -19.54
N ASP A 22 -5.88 7.35 -20.13
CA ASP A 22 -7.24 7.29 -19.60
C ASP A 22 -7.49 6.08 -18.68
N ARG A 23 -6.68 5.03 -18.77
CA ARG A 23 -6.74 3.82 -17.95
C ARG A 23 -5.40 3.58 -17.28
N ILE A 24 -5.39 3.60 -15.96
CA ILE A 24 -4.17 3.48 -15.15
C ILE A 24 -4.32 2.30 -14.20
N ILE A 25 -3.34 1.40 -14.19
CA ILE A 25 -3.16 0.47 -13.07
C ILE A 25 -2.16 1.10 -12.10
N PHE A 26 -2.65 1.41 -10.90
CA PHE A 26 -1.83 1.84 -9.78
C PHE A 26 -1.47 0.62 -8.92
N SER A 27 -0.27 0.08 -9.17
CA SER A 27 0.18 -1.15 -8.54
C SER A 27 1.03 -0.88 -7.30
N GLY A 28 0.80 -1.65 -6.23
CA GLY A 28 1.67 -1.68 -5.08
C GLY A 28 1.25 -2.73 -4.06
N ARG A 29 2.22 -3.28 -3.33
CA ARG A 29 1.99 -4.36 -2.36
C ARG A 29 1.03 -3.97 -1.25
N PHE A 30 0.41 -4.95 -0.61
CA PHE A 30 -0.51 -4.71 0.51
C PHE A 30 0.17 -3.97 1.67
N GLY A 31 -0.51 -2.95 2.19
CA GLY A 31 -0.08 -2.23 3.40
C GLY A 31 1.03 -1.18 3.21
N ILE A 32 1.41 -0.86 1.96
CA ILE A 32 2.40 0.20 1.67
C ILE A 32 1.83 1.63 1.69
N GLY A 33 0.49 1.76 1.76
CA GLY A 33 -0.18 3.06 1.89
C GLY A 33 -0.79 3.64 0.61
N LYS A 34 -1.15 2.79 -0.37
CA LYS A 34 -1.79 3.20 -1.65
C LYS A 34 -2.97 4.15 -1.48
N THR A 35 -3.99 3.73 -0.71
CA THR A 35 -5.20 4.51 -0.41
C THR A 35 -4.85 5.90 0.16
N HIS A 36 -4.02 5.93 1.22
CA HIS A 36 -3.60 7.18 1.85
C HIS A 36 -2.84 8.09 0.88
N PHE A 37 -2.02 7.53 -0.02
CA PHE A 37 -1.35 8.31 -1.05
C PHE A 37 -2.34 8.93 -2.04
N LEU A 38 -3.27 8.13 -2.58
CA LEU A 38 -4.25 8.60 -3.57
C LEU A 38 -5.17 9.66 -2.98
N ASP A 39 -5.71 9.44 -1.76
CA ASP A 39 -6.55 10.42 -1.08
C ASP A 39 -5.82 11.77 -0.96
N ARG A 40 -4.59 11.77 -0.44
CA ARG A 40 -3.78 12.99 -0.30
C ARG A 40 -3.42 13.63 -1.65
N PHE A 41 -3.09 12.82 -2.66
CA PHE A 41 -2.72 13.31 -3.98
C PHE A 41 -3.90 14.05 -4.63
N PHE A 42 -5.09 13.47 -4.59
CA PHE A 42 -6.29 14.07 -5.17
C PHE A 42 -6.82 15.25 -4.34
N ASP A 43 -6.68 15.23 -3.02
CA ASP A 43 -6.98 16.40 -2.18
C ASP A 43 -6.12 17.61 -2.56
N VAL A 44 -4.80 17.39 -2.70
CA VAL A 44 -3.83 18.46 -3.05
C VAL A 44 -4.00 18.94 -4.50
N ASN A 45 -4.44 18.07 -5.41
CA ASN A 45 -4.68 18.41 -6.81
C ASN A 45 -6.18 18.56 -7.14
N SER A 46 -6.98 18.93 -6.14
CA SER A 46 -8.44 19.07 -6.26
C SER A 46 -8.88 20.19 -7.20
N ASP A 47 -7.98 21.11 -7.59
CA ASP A 47 -8.23 22.09 -8.66
C ASP A 47 -8.18 21.45 -10.07
N ASN A 48 -7.44 20.35 -10.24
CA ASN A 48 -7.24 19.68 -11.53
C ASN A 48 -8.06 18.39 -11.67
N TYR A 49 -8.41 17.75 -10.56
CA TYR A 49 -9.06 16.44 -10.56
C TYR A 49 -10.24 16.37 -9.58
N GLU A 50 -11.34 15.75 -10.01
CA GLU A 50 -12.45 15.36 -9.14
C GLU A 50 -12.45 13.84 -8.98
N ALA A 51 -11.99 13.33 -7.84
CA ALA A 51 -11.89 11.89 -7.61
C ALA A 51 -13.20 11.28 -7.09
N ILE A 52 -13.65 10.21 -7.72
CA ILE A 52 -14.73 9.31 -7.27
C ILE A 52 -14.07 8.01 -6.80
N HIS A 53 -14.02 7.78 -5.49
CA HIS A 53 -13.23 6.69 -4.91
C HIS A 53 -14.15 5.57 -4.37
N ILE A 54 -14.09 4.38 -4.96
CA ILE A 54 -14.88 3.21 -4.56
C ILE A 54 -14.02 2.07 -4.04
N TYR A 55 -14.61 1.23 -3.18
CA TYR A 55 -13.93 0.13 -2.49
C TYR A 55 -14.70 -1.19 -2.67
N PRO A 56 -14.43 -1.97 -3.73
CA PRO A 56 -15.11 -3.24 -4.03
C PRO A 56 -14.97 -4.35 -2.97
N VAL A 57 -14.22 -4.16 -1.89
CA VAL A 57 -13.93 -5.18 -0.86
C VAL A 57 -15.19 -5.87 -0.29
N ASN A 58 -16.35 -5.21 -0.31
CA ASN A 58 -17.62 -5.75 0.18
C ASN A 58 -18.29 -6.72 -0.81
N TYR A 59 -17.72 -6.93 -2.00
CA TYR A 59 -18.32 -7.76 -3.05
C TYR A 59 -17.95 -9.23 -2.94
N SER A 60 -17.17 -9.61 -1.91
CA SER A 60 -16.59 -10.95 -1.75
C SER A 60 -17.60 -12.10 -1.67
N VAL A 61 -18.86 -11.83 -1.33
CA VAL A 61 -19.93 -12.82 -1.22
C VAL A 61 -21.08 -12.60 -2.20
N ALA A 62 -20.94 -11.63 -3.11
CA ALA A 62 -21.96 -11.30 -4.11
C ALA A 62 -21.97 -12.34 -5.24
N SER A 63 -23.10 -12.46 -5.95
CA SER A 63 -23.10 -13.26 -7.17
C SER A 63 -22.51 -12.48 -8.34
N ASN A 64 -22.22 -13.20 -9.40
CA ASN A 64 -21.55 -12.71 -10.60
C ASN A 64 -22.25 -11.52 -11.28
N GLU A 65 -23.58 -11.61 -11.41
CA GLU A 65 -24.44 -10.59 -12.02
C GLU A 65 -24.57 -9.36 -11.10
N ASP A 66 -24.51 -9.58 -9.78
CA ASP A 66 -24.61 -8.50 -8.78
C ASP A 66 -23.39 -7.57 -8.81
N ILE A 67 -22.20 -8.04 -9.22
CA ILE A 67 -20.98 -7.20 -9.22
C ILE A 67 -21.13 -5.96 -10.08
N PHE A 68 -21.80 -6.07 -11.21
CA PHE A 68 -22.00 -4.94 -12.10
C PHE A 68 -22.92 -3.90 -11.44
N GLU A 69 -23.99 -4.35 -10.79
CA GLU A 69 -24.91 -3.51 -10.03
C GLU A 69 -24.24 -2.85 -8.83
N LEU A 70 -23.41 -3.60 -8.09
CA LEU A 70 -22.67 -3.08 -6.93
C LEU A 70 -21.68 -1.97 -7.32
N ILE A 71 -21.01 -2.08 -8.48
CA ILE A 71 -20.12 -1.02 -9.00
C ILE A 71 -20.91 0.23 -9.36
N LYS A 72 -21.98 0.10 -10.16
CA LYS A 72 -22.82 1.26 -10.54
C LYS A 72 -23.34 1.95 -9.29
N TYR A 73 -23.81 1.16 -8.34
CA TYR A 73 -24.29 1.63 -7.06
C TYR A 73 -23.22 2.44 -6.32
N ASP A 74 -22.00 1.90 -6.17
CA ASP A 74 -20.95 2.59 -5.42
C ASP A 74 -20.54 3.89 -6.12
N ILE A 75 -20.41 3.87 -7.45
CA ILE A 75 -20.14 5.07 -8.26
C ILE A 75 -21.24 6.12 -8.03
N PHE A 76 -22.50 5.73 -8.17
CA PHE A 76 -23.62 6.65 -8.00
C PHE A 76 -23.72 7.20 -6.58
N TYR A 77 -23.46 6.38 -5.56
CA TYR A 77 -23.41 6.81 -4.17
C TYR A 77 -22.34 7.90 -3.96
N GLU A 78 -21.13 7.68 -4.46
CA GLU A 78 -20.05 8.67 -4.36
C GLU A 78 -20.39 9.96 -5.12
N LEU A 79 -20.99 9.85 -6.32
CA LEU A 79 -21.44 11.00 -7.12
C LEU A 79 -22.52 11.82 -6.39
N ILE A 80 -23.49 11.18 -5.74
CA ILE A 80 -24.55 11.89 -5.00
C ILE A 80 -23.98 12.72 -3.85
N ASN A 81 -22.96 12.19 -3.19
CA ASN A 81 -22.33 12.85 -2.05
C ASN A 81 -21.43 14.02 -2.44
N LYS A 82 -21.21 14.27 -3.74
CA LYS A 82 -20.42 15.42 -4.21
C LYS A 82 -21.15 16.75 -3.98
N GLU A 83 -20.52 17.64 -3.22
CA GLU A 83 -21.09 18.94 -2.87
C GLU A 83 -21.23 19.89 -4.06
N ASN A 84 -20.33 19.77 -5.05
CA ASN A 84 -20.32 20.56 -6.28
C ASN A 84 -21.30 20.06 -7.35
N LEU A 85 -22.10 19.03 -7.06
CA LEU A 85 -23.13 18.54 -7.96
C LEU A 85 -24.47 19.25 -7.67
N ASP A 86 -24.90 20.08 -8.61
CA ASP A 86 -26.18 20.77 -8.57
C ASP A 86 -27.26 19.89 -9.22
N PHE A 87 -27.96 19.12 -8.40
CA PHE A 87 -28.97 18.15 -8.86
C PHE A 87 -30.14 18.81 -9.61
N LYS A 88 -30.43 20.09 -9.33
CA LYS A 88 -31.51 20.84 -9.99
C LYS A 88 -31.27 21.13 -11.48
N LYS A 89 -30.05 20.86 -11.95
CA LYS A 89 -29.64 21.09 -13.35
C LYS A 89 -29.46 19.80 -14.13
N ILE A 90 -29.73 18.64 -13.53
CA ILE A 90 -29.65 17.37 -14.23
C ILE A 90 -30.78 17.35 -15.26
N ASP A 91 -30.43 17.16 -16.54
CA ASP A 91 -31.43 17.03 -17.60
C ASP A 91 -32.00 15.61 -17.57
N THR A 92 -32.86 15.39 -16.59
CA THR A 92 -33.58 14.13 -16.40
C THR A 92 -34.48 13.81 -17.61
N SER A 93 -34.87 14.83 -18.39
CA SER A 93 -35.61 14.65 -19.65
C SER A 93 -34.74 13.96 -20.69
N LYS A 94 -33.44 14.26 -20.77
CA LYS A 94 -32.49 13.57 -21.65
C LYS A 94 -32.28 12.12 -21.24
N VAL A 95 -32.13 11.85 -19.94
CA VAL A 95 -32.02 10.47 -19.40
C VAL A 95 -33.26 9.65 -19.76
N PHE A 96 -34.46 10.20 -19.59
CA PHE A 96 -35.71 9.53 -19.96
C PHE A 96 -35.96 9.43 -21.47
N THR A 97 -35.60 10.46 -22.23
CA THR A 97 -35.77 10.50 -23.70
C THR A 97 -34.83 9.51 -24.39
N LEU A 98 -33.57 9.42 -23.94
CA LEU A 98 -32.59 8.45 -24.44
C LEU A 98 -33.05 7.00 -24.26
N MET A 99 -33.90 6.75 -23.26
CA MET A 99 -34.37 5.40 -22.92
C MET A 99 -35.88 5.18 -23.16
N GLY A 100 -36.58 6.14 -23.77
CA GLY A 100 -37.99 6.01 -24.15
C GLY A 100 -38.96 5.85 -22.97
N TYR A 101 -38.64 6.40 -21.79
CA TYR A 101 -39.44 6.23 -20.57
C TYR A 101 -40.54 7.29 -20.39
N SER A 102 -41.63 6.87 -19.73
CA SER A 102 -42.64 7.78 -19.18
C SER A 102 -42.29 8.15 -17.73
N ALA A 103 -42.29 9.46 -17.41
CA ALA A 103 -42.02 10.02 -16.08
C ALA A 103 -42.94 9.46 -14.96
N LYS A 104 -44.06 8.79 -15.31
CA LYS A 104 -45.06 8.25 -14.38
C LYS A 104 -44.56 7.17 -13.40
N ASN A 105 -43.36 6.59 -13.59
CA ASN A 105 -42.81 5.55 -12.70
C ASN A 105 -41.40 5.87 -12.16
N SER A 106 -40.97 7.14 -12.18
CA SER A 106 -39.63 7.61 -11.75
C SER A 106 -39.14 7.02 -10.41
N HIS A 107 -39.99 6.99 -9.39
CA HIS A 107 -39.68 6.43 -8.06
C HIS A 107 -39.30 4.93 -8.06
N LYS A 108 -39.78 4.14 -9.03
CA LYS A 108 -39.42 2.71 -9.14
C LYS A 108 -38.00 2.51 -9.63
N PHE A 109 -37.43 3.49 -10.32
CA PHE A 109 -36.05 3.43 -10.80
C PHE A 109 -35.02 3.79 -9.72
N LEU A 110 -35.40 4.43 -8.62
CA LEU A 110 -34.47 4.68 -7.49
C LEU A 110 -34.64 3.68 -6.35
N ALA A 111 -35.71 2.87 -6.35
CA ALA A 111 -35.97 1.89 -5.31
C ALA A 111 -34.90 0.80 -5.18
N PRO A 112 -34.36 0.20 -6.28
CA PRO A 112 -33.26 -0.77 -6.18
C PRO A 112 -32.00 -0.18 -5.53
N PHE A 113 -31.66 1.08 -5.84
CA PHE A 113 -30.58 1.79 -5.17
C PHE A 113 -30.81 1.88 -3.65
N LEU A 114 -32.01 2.28 -3.22
CA LEU A 114 -32.32 2.37 -1.79
C LEU A 114 -32.20 1.02 -1.06
N THR A 115 -32.47 -0.10 -1.75
CA THR A 115 -32.37 -1.44 -1.16
C THR A 115 -30.93 -1.95 -0.98
N LEU A 116 -29.96 -1.42 -1.73
CA LEU A 116 -28.55 -1.82 -1.66
C LEU A 116 -27.74 -1.03 -0.60
N LEU A 117 -28.23 0.13 -0.15
CA LEU A 117 -27.60 0.96 0.91
C LEU A 117 -27.22 0.17 2.18
N PRO A 118 -28.10 -0.67 2.76
CA PRO A 118 -27.77 -1.43 3.96
C PRO A 118 -26.74 -2.53 3.70
N VAL A 119 -26.77 -3.16 2.52
CA VAL A 119 -25.85 -4.25 2.13
C VAL A 119 -24.40 -3.74 2.11
N LEU A 120 -24.20 -2.48 1.72
CA LEU A 120 -22.88 -1.85 1.60
C LEU A 120 -22.47 -1.06 2.85
N GLY A 121 -23.29 -1.07 3.91
CA GLY A 121 -22.96 -0.44 5.20
C GLY A 121 -22.93 1.09 5.18
N LYS A 122 -23.64 1.73 4.24
CA LYS A 122 -23.60 3.18 3.98
C LYS A 122 -24.73 3.95 4.70
N SER A 123 -24.48 5.20 5.11
CA SER A 123 -25.44 6.03 5.88
C SER A 123 -26.49 6.70 4.99
N LEU A 124 -27.75 6.76 5.47
CA LEU A 124 -28.91 7.31 4.74
C LEU A 124 -29.12 8.82 4.94
N LEU A 125 -28.63 9.40 6.04
CA LEU A 125 -29.08 10.71 6.52
C LEU A 125 -28.71 11.89 5.60
N ASN A 126 -27.64 11.79 4.81
CA ASN A 126 -27.16 12.88 3.95
C ASN A 126 -27.66 12.79 2.49
N ILE A 127 -28.31 11.68 2.14
CA ILE A 127 -28.64 11.31 0.75
C ILE A 127 -30.12 11.49 0.48
N TYR A 128 -30.97 11.37 1.51
CA TYR A 128 -32.42 11.47 1.38
C TYR A 128 -32.85 12.77 0.69
N ASP A 129 -32.37 13.93 1.17
CA ASP A 129 -32.76 15.24 0.62
C ASP A 129 -32.32 15.42 -0.85
N ARG A 130 -31.16 14.87 -1.22
CA ARG A 130 -30.62 14.93 -2.60
C ARG A 130 -31.36 14.00 -3.55
N LEU A 131 -31.71 12.81 -3.07
CA LEU A 131 -32.59 11.88 -3.78
C LEU A 131 -34.00 12.44 -3.92
N GLU A 132 -34.50 13.15 -2.92
CA GLU A 132 -35.80 13.81 -2.97
C GLU A 132 -35.83 14.91 -4.04
N ILE A 133 -34.77 15.72 -4.16
CA ILE A 133 -34.66 16.73 -5.23
C ILE A 133 -34.66 16.05 -6.62
N LEU A 134 -33.85 15.01 -6.81
CA LEU A 134 -33.87 14.20 -8.03
C LEU A 134 -35.28 13.71 -8.35
N LEU A 135 -35.98 13.13 -7.35
CA LEU A 135 -37.36 12.66 -7.46
C LEU A 135 -38.37 13.76 -7.80
N GLN A 136 -38.19 14.97 -7.26
CA GLN A 136 -39.05 16.12 -7.55
C GLN A 136 -38.86 16.61 -8.99
N ASP A 137 -37.61 16.77 -9.44
CA ASP A 137 -37.28 17.13 -10.83
C ASP A 137 -37.81 16.07 -11.82
N PHE A 138 -37.77 14.79 -11.42
CA PHE A 138 -38.36 13.69 -12.20
C PHE A 138 -39.89 13.77 -12.34
N ASN A 139 -40.60 14.36 -11.37
CA ASN A 139 -42.06 14.46 -11.39
C ASN A 139 -42.57 15.70 -12.15
N GLU A 140 -41.81 16.79 -12.23
CA GLU A 140 -42.21 18.02 -12.94
C GLU A 140 -42.23 17.87 -14.49
N ILE A 141 -41.45 16.95 -15.05
CA ILE A 141 -41.45 16.63 -16.50
C ILE A 141 -42.79 16.01 -16.97
N HIS A 142 -43.60 15.51 -16.05
CA HIS A 142 -44.89 14.87 -16.32
C HIS A 142 -45.90 15.79 -17.03
N ASP A 143 -45.82 17.12 -16.88
CA ASP A 143 -46.88 18.01 -17.36
C ASP A 143 -46.87 18.28 -18.88
N HIS A 144 -45.89 17.74 -19.62
CA HIS A 144 -45.76 18.00 -21.07
C HIS A 144 -45.64 16.78 -22.01
N SER A 145 -45.55 15.53 -21.51
CA SER A 145 -45.42 14.35 -22.38
C SER A 145 -46.69 13.48 -22.38
N GLN A 146 -47.51 13.59 -23.42
CA GLN A 146 -48.57 12.63 -23.72
C GLN A 146 -47.96 11.40 -24.41
N ILE A 147 -47.54 10.41 -23.62
CA ILE A 147 -47.34 9.04 -24.12
C ILE A 147 -48.12 8.12 -23.20
N ASP A 148 -49.20 7.58 -23.73
CA ASP A 148 -49.96 6.49 -23.15
C ASP A 148 -49.39 5.20 -23.76
N GLU A 149 -48.87 4.31 -22.94
CA GLU A 149 -49.34 2.91 -22.88
C GLU A 149 -48.42 2.06 -21.99
N LEU A 150 -49.04 1.52 -20.94
CA LEU A 150 -48.48 0.54 -19.99
C LEU A 150 -47.92 -0.73 -20.65
N ASN A 151 -48.19 -0.95 -21.94
CA ASN A 151 -47.74 -2.09 -22.73
C ASN A 151 -46.30 -1.93 -23.25
N ASP A 152 -45.87 -0.72 -23.59
CA ASP A 152 -44.48 -0.45 -23.99
C ASP A 152 -43.54 -0.66 -22.80
N ILE A 153 -43.97 -0.24 -21.61
CA ILE A 153 -43.25 -0.44 -20.34
C ILE A 153 -43.12 -1.93 -20.00
N LYS A 154 -44.15 -2.75 -20.22
CA LYS A 154 -44.08 -4.21 -19.99
C LYS A 154 -43.18 -4.92 -21.00
N SER A 155 -43.30 -4.59 -22.28
CA SER A 155 -42.42 -5.15 -23.32
C SER A 155 -40.94 -4.77 -23.12
N PHE A 156 -40.71 -3.65 -22.43
CA PHE A 156 -39.40 -3.18 -22.03
C PHE A 156 -38.88 -3.87 -20.76
N PHE A 157 -39.68 -4.09 -19.72
CA PHE A 157 -39.29 -4.92 -18.56
C PHE A 157 -38.87 -6.33 -18.99
N ASP A 158 -39.53 -6.88 -20.02
CA ASP A 158 -39.17 -8.17 -20.61
C ASP A 158 -37.85 -8.11 -21.42
N LYS A 159 -37.44 -6.93 -21.91
CA LYS A 159 -36.11 -6.70 -22.51
C LYS A 159 -35.02 -6.38 -21.48
N PHE A 160 -35.36 -5.70 -20.38
CA PHE A 160 -34.45 -5.34 -19.28
C PHE A 160 -33.89 -6.57 -18.58
N ASN A 161 -34.70 -7.63 -18.48
CA ASN A 161 -34.30 -8.92 -17.91
C ASN A 161 -33.39 -9.77 -18.82
N LEU A 162 -33.17 -9.39 -20.08
CA LEU A 162 -32.38 -10.22 -21.00
C LEU A 162 -30.87 -9.95 -20.90
N ASP A 163 -30.44 -8.77 -20.43
CA ASP A 163 -29.03 -8.34 -20.43
C ASP A 163 -28.55 -7.71 -19.10
N GLN A 164 -29.35 -7.76 -18.03
CA GLN A 164 -28.96 -7.26 -16.70
C GLN A 164 -27.74 -8.04 -16.16
N GLY A 165 -26.72 -7.33 -15.68
CA GLY A 165 -25.43 -7.89 -15.27
C GLY A 165 -24.45 -8.14 -16.42
N SER A 166 -24.78 -7.77 -17.66
CA SER A 166 -23.90 -7.99 -18.82
C SER A 166 -22.87 -6.86 -19.04
N LEU A 167 -21.77 -7.17 -19.72
CA LEU A 167 -20.70 -6.20 -20.03
C LEU A 167 -21.20 -5.01 -20.87
N TYR A 168 -22.17 -5.24 -21.75
CA TYR A 168 -22.69 -4.25 -22.71
C TYR A 168 -24.00 -3.61 -22.24
N GLU A 169 -24.43 -3.92 -21.02
CA GLU A 169 -25.64 -3.32 -20.46
C GLU A 169 -25.48 -1.79 -20.38
N ASN A 170 -26.48 -1.10 -20.94
CA ASN A 170 -26.65 0.35 -20.88
C ASN A 170 -28.07 0.66 -20.42
N ASP A 171 -28.24 0.73 -19.10
CA ASP A 171 -29.52 0.84 -18.40
C ASP A 171 -29.73 2.25 -17.82
N PHE A 172 -30.85 2.43 -17.10
CA PHE A 172 -31.17 3.69 -16.44
C PHE A 172 -30.03 4.24 -15.58
N TYR A 173 -29.41 3.36 -14.78
CA TYR A 173 -28.34 3.75 -13.86
C TYR A 173 -27.07 4.15 -14.61
N THR A 174 -26.71 3.44 -15.67
CA THR A 174 -25.54 3.76 -16.49
C THR A 174 -25.65 5.16 -17.10
N GLU A 175 -26.79 5.51 -17.70
CA GLU A 175 -26.96 6.85 -18.26
C GLU A 175 -27.13 7.94 -17.20
N LEU A 176 -27.73 7.62 -16.05
CA LEU A 176 -27.78 8.55 -14.93
C LEU A 176 -26.36 8.87 -14.42
N ILE A 177 -25.50 7.86 -14.27
CA ILE A 177 -24.10 8.05 -13.93
C ILE A 177 -23.39 8.89 -15.01
N ASN A 178 -23.59 8.59 -16.29
CA ASN A 178 -23.02 9.37 -17.40
C ASN A 178 -23.38 10.86 -17.28
N GLU A 179 -24.65 11.18 -17.07
CA GLU A 179 -25.12 12.57 -16.95
C GLU A 179 -24.54 13.24 -15.69
N LEU A 180 -24.51 12.55 -14.54
CA LEU A 180 -23.91 13.08 -13.31
C LEU A 180 -22.42 13.41 -13.48
N VAL A 181 -21.66 12.53 -14.13
CA VAL A 181 -20.24 12.74 -14.42
C VAL A 181 -20.06 13.92 -15.39
N LEU A 182 -20.88 14.02 -16.44
CA LEU A 182 -20.87 15.18 -17.34
C LEU A 182 -21.16 16.49 -16.61
N ARG A 183 -22.10 16.50 -15.66
CA ARG A 183 -22.41 17.70 -14.86
C ARG A 183 -21.27 18.14 -13.96
N LEU A 184 -20.56 17.19 -13.36
CA LEU A 184 -19.35 17.51 -12.60
C LEU A 184 -18.30 18.19 -13.49
N LYS A 185 -18.13 17.71 -14.72
CA LYS A 185 -17.24 18.33 -15.71
C LYS A 185 -17.70 19.73 -16.15
N GLU A 186 -19.01 19.98 -16.24
CA GLU A 186 -19.59 21.25 -16.68
C GLU A 186 -19.59 22.33 -15.59
N ASN A 187 -19.87 21.96 -14.33
CA ASN A 187 -19.95 22.93 -13.22
C ASN A 187 -18.63 23.65 -12.98
N ASP A 188 -17.52 22.97 -13.25
CA ASP A 188 -16.18 23.54 -13.16
C ASP A 188 -15.92 24.61 -14.24
N SER A 189 -16.47 24.39 -15.45
CA SER A 189 -16.32 25.27 -16.62
C SER A 189 -17.04 26.62 -16.47
N LYS A 190 -18.04 26.73 -15.59
CA LYS A 190 -18.79 27.98 -15.37
C LYS A 190 -18.21 28.89 -14.27
N SER A 191 -17.27 28.40 -13.47
CA SER A 191 -16.69 29.19 -12.37
C SER A 191 -15.71 30.28 -12.85
N LEU A 192 -15.04 30.10 -14.00
CA LEU A 192 -13.95 31.01 -14.43
C LEU A 192 -13.82 31.13 -15.96
N ALA A 193 -14.79 31.77 -16.61
CA ALA A 193 -14.67 32.19 -18.02
C ALA A 193 -13.70 33.39 -18.23
N LYS A 194 -12.62 33.51 -17.45
CA LYS A 194 -11.72 34.69 -17.45
C LYS A 194 -10.22 34.41 -17.54
N ASP A 195 -9.77 33.15 -17.55
CA ASP A 195 -8.35 32.83 -17.60
C ASP A 195 -8.01 31.95 -18.82
N GLU A 196 -7.13 32.43 -19.69
CA GLU A 196 -6.68 31.72 -20.91
C GLU A 196 -5.83 30.47 -20.60
N ASN A 197 -5.43 30.26 -19.33
CA ASN A 197 -4.66 29.12 -18.84
C ASN A 197 -5.49 28.09 -18.05
N TYR A 198 -6.82 28.19 -18.03
CA TYR A 198 -7.67 27.25 -17.28
C TYR A 198 -7.65 25.85 -17.93
N LYS A 199 -7.17 24.85 -17.18
CA LYS A 199 -7.32 23.43 -17.53
C LYS A 199 -8.65 22.95 -16.95
N LYS A 200 -9.51 22.37 -17.80
CA LYS A 200 -10.76 21.73 -17.35
C LYS A 200 -10.42 20.61 -16.37
N LYS A 201 -11.08 20.61 -15.22
CA LYS A 201 -10.95 19.57 -14.20
C LYS A 201 -11.40 18.21 -14.74
N GLU A 202 -10.55 17.21 -14.56
CA GLU A 202 -10.78 15.84 -15.01
C GLU A 202 -11.48 15.04 -13.91
N VAL A 203 -12.57 14.35 -14.23
CA VAL A 203 -13.28 13.48 -13.28
C VAL A 203 -12.68 12.07 -13.35
N VAL A 204 -12.16 11.60 -12.23
CA VAL A 204 -11.35 10.38 -12.12
C VAL A 204 -12.06 9.34 -11.27
N LEU A 205 -12.30 8.15 -11.81
CA LEU A 205 -12.78 7.00 -11.03
C LEU A 205 -11.59 6.22 -10.45
N ILE A 206 -11.60 5.98 -9.15
CA ILE A 206 -10.58 5.17 -8.45
C ILE A 206 -11.27 3.93 -7.87
N ILE A 207 -10.77 2.76 -8.23
CA ILE A 207 -11.28 1.46 -7.78
C ILE A 207 -10.18 0.81 -6.93
N ASP A 208 -10.29 0.93 -5.61
CA ASP A 208 -9.21 0.55 -4.69
C ASP A 208 -9.37 -0.84 -4.07
N ASP A 209 -8.25 -1.43 -3.67
CA ASP A 209 -8.17 -2.75 -3.06
C ASP A 209 -8.80 -3.88 -3.91
N LEU A 210 -8.65 -3.79 -5.24
CA LEU A 210 -9.22 -4.78 -6.17
C LEU A 210 -8.68 -6.21 -5.92
N ASP A 211 -7.42 -6.35 -5.49
CA ASP A 211 -6.80 -7.66 -5.22
C ASP A 211 -7.29 -8.36 -3.93
N ARG A 212 -8.36 -7.85 -3.29
CA ARG A 212 -8.93 -8.40 -2.04
C ARG A 212 -10.32 -9.04 -2.18
N ILE A 213 -10.85 -9.15 -3.40
CA ILE A 213 -12.13 -9.81 -3.67
C ILE A 213 -11.92 -11.17 -4.34
N ASP A 214 -13.01 -11.91 -4.56
CA ASP A 214 -12.97 -13.18 -5.26
C ASP A 214 -12.28 -13.05 -6.64
N PRO A 215 -11.37 -13.97 -7.03
CA PRO A 215 -10.68 -13.94 -8.32
C PRO A 215 -11.58 -13.71 -9.53
N GLU A 216 -12.79 -14.29 -9.56
CA GLU A 216 -13.70 -14.12 -10.69
C GLU A 216 -14.27 -12.70 -10.74
N HIS A 217 -14.54 -12.11 -9.58
CA HIS A 217 -14.99 -10.73 -9.48
C HIS A 217 -13.92 -9.75 -9.94
N ILE A 218 -12.65 -9.95 -9.59
CA ILE A 218 -11.52 -9.12 -10.05
C ILE A 218 -11.57 -8.94 -11.58
N PHE A 219 -11.63 -10.07 -12.31
CA PHE A 219 -11.61 -10.04 -13.77
C PHE A 219 -12.89 -9.49 -14.37
N ARG A 220 -14.05 -9.67 -13.71
CA ARG A 220 -15.29 -9.01 -14.13
C ARG A 220 -15.22 -7.51 -14.02
N ILE A 221 -14.74 -6.99 -12.89
CA ILE A 221 -14.61 -5.55 -12.68
C ILE A 221 -13.70 -4.95 -13.76
N LEU A 222 -12.54 -5.58 -14.01
CA LEU A 222 -11.62 -5.18 -15.08
C LEU A 222 -12.32 -5.16 -16.46
N ASN A 223 -13.07 -6.20 -16.80
CA ASN A 223 -13.80 -6.25 -18.07
C ASN A 223 -14.89 -5.17 -18.18
N VAL A 224 -15.65 -4.92 -17.10
CA VAL A 224 -16.71 -3.92 -17.04
C VAL A 224 -16.16 -2.52 -17.31
N ILE A 225 -15.06 -2.15 -16.66
CA ILE A 225 -14.48 -0.80 -16.78
C ILE A 225 -13.68 -0.60 -18.06
N SER A 226 -13.25 -1.70 -18.70
CA SER A 226 -12.65 -1.67 -20.04
C SER A 226 -13.68 -1.66 -21.17
N ALA A 227 -14.95 -1.92 -20.86
CA ALA A 227 -15.99 -1.92 -21.87
C ALA A 227 -16.20 -0.49 -22.40
N HIS A 228 -16.29 -0.38 -23.72
CA HIS A 228 -16.70 0.86 -24.38
C HIS A 228 -18.16 0.77 -24.76
N ASN A 229 -18.83 1.92 -24.84
CA ASN A 229 -20.19 1.96 -25.36
C ASN A 229 -20.12 1.83 -26.90
N ASP A 230 -20.53 0.69 -27.45
CA ASP A 230 -20.44 0.36 -28.89
C ASP A 230 -21.13 1.40 -29.80
N GLN A 231 -22.11 2.15 -29.27
CA GLN A 231 -22.81 3.21 -30.01
C GLN A 231 -22.02 4.52 -30.11
N TYR A 232 -21.17 4.83 -29.14
CA TYR A 232 -20.53 6.16 -29.01
C TYR A 232 -18.99 6.12 -29.04
N LYS A 233 -18.38 4.93 -28.98
CA LYS A 233 -16.92 4.73 -28.80
C LYS A 233 -16.34 5.41 -27.55
N GLU A 234 -17.19 5.92 -26.65
CA GLU A 234 -16.78 6.54 -25.40
C GLU A 234 -16.61 5.48 -24.29
N PRO A 235 -15.74 5.73 -23.29
CA PRO A 235 -15.63 4.88 -22.10
C PRO A 235 -16.95 4.77 -21.35
N LYS A 236 -17.24 3.59 -20.79
CA LYS A 236 -18.41 3.39 -19.92
C LYS A 236 -18.33 4.37 -18.72
N PHE A 237 -19.44 5.04 -18.41
CA PHE A 237 -19.59 6.03 -17.31
C PHE A 237 -18.99 7.43 -17.53
N ASN A 238 -18.47 7.75 -18.72
CA ASN A 238 -17.94 9.09 -19.08
C ASN A 238 -16.83 9.63 -18.17
N PHE A 239 -16.11 8.82 -17.40
CA PHE A 239 -14.94 9.29 -16.64
C PHE A 239 -13.82 9.74 -17.59
N ASP A 240 -13.08 10.79 -17.21
CA ASP A 240 -11.89 11.20 -17.98
C ASP A 240 -10.73 10.22 -17.76
N LYS A 241 -10.63 9.67 -16.55
CA LYS A 241 -9.63 8.64 -16.20
C LYS A 241 -10.22 7.59 -15.26
N ILE A 242 -9.76 6.35 -15.40
CA ILE A 242 -10.06 5.23 -14.50
C ILE A 242 -8.75 4.69 -13.93
N ILE A 243 -8.68 4.59 -12.61
CA ILE A 243 -7.52 4.11 -11.87
C ILE A 243 -7.90 2.84 -11.12
N VAL A 244 -7.30 1.73 -11.51
CA VAL A 244 -7.43 0.45 -10.81
C VAL A 244 -6.27 0.30 -9.84
N VAL A 245 -6.56 0.16 -8.55
CA VAL A 245 -5.55 0.05 -7.52
C VAL A 245 -5.46 -1.40 -7.03
N CYS A 246 -4.29 -2.02 -7.18
CA CYS A 246 -4.08 -3.43 -6.83
C CYS A 246 -2.60 -3.72 -6.53
N ASP A 247 -2.25 -4.97 -6.23
CA ASP A 247 -0.90 -5.50 -6.36
C ASP A 247 -0.83 -6.35 -7.63
N ILE A 248 -0.19 -5.84 -8.69
CA ILE A 248 -0.20 -6.51 -10.00
C ILE A 248 0.42 -7.90 -9.95
N GLU A 249 1.40 -8.13 -9.07
CA GLU A 249 2.02 -9.44 -8.89
C GLU A 249 1.04 -10.42 -8.23
N ASN A 250 0.17 -9.95 -7.33
CA ASN A 250 -0.89 -10.79 -6.78
C ASN A 250 -1.95 -11.08 -7.82
N ILE A 251 -2.36 -10.10 -8.63
CA ILE A 251 -3.28 -10.32 -9.73
C ILE A 251 -2.72 -11.37 -10.71
N GLN A 252 -1.43 -11.30 -11.05
CA GLN A 252 -0.76 -12.31 -11.89
C GLN A 252 -0.79 -13.70 -11.26
N LYS A 253 -0.48 -13.82 -9.95
CA LYS A 253 -0.53 -15.11 -9.24
C LYS A 253 -1.94 -15.68 -9.21
N ILE A 254 -2.94 -14.84 -8.96
CA ILE A 254 -4.37 -15.22 -8.99
C ILE A 254 -4.76 -15.70 -10.39
N TYR A 255 -4.36 -14.97 -11.43
CA TYR A 255 -4.61 -15.31 -12.82
C TYR A 255 -4.02 -16.68 -13.18
N HIS A 256 -2.73 -16.91 -12.90
CA HIS A 256 -2.10 -18.20 -13.17
C HIS A 256 -2.68 -19.34 -12.33
N HIS A 257 -3.11 -19.08 -11.09
CA HIS A 257 -3.81 -20.08 -10.29
C HIS A 257 -5.16 -20.46 -10.91
N ARG A 258 -5.89 -19.47 -11.49
CA ARG A 258 -7.21 -19.68 -12.08
C ARG A 258 -7.17 -20.31 -13.46
N TYR A 259 -6.23 -19.89 -14.31
CA TYR A 259 -6.19 -20.23 -15.74
C TYR A 259 -5.02 -21.14 -16.14
N GLY A 260 -4.01 -21.30 -15.28
CA GLY A 260 -2.79 -22.08 -15.54
C GLY A 260 -1.54 -21.20 -15.68
N LEU A 261 -0.38 -21.79 -15.38
CA LEU A 261 0.93 -21.10 -15.41
C LEU A 261 1.40 -20.72 -16.83
N ASP A 262 0.96 -21.45 -17.86
CA ASP A 262 1.38 -21.25 -19.24
C ASP A 262 0.50 -20.25 -20.01
N VAL A 263 -0.47 -19.61 -19.35
CA VAL A 263 -1.36 -18.62 -19.96
C VAL A 263 -0.72 -17.24 -19.93
N ASP A 264 -0.83 -16.50 -21.02
CA ASP A 264 -0.24 -15.17 -21.16
C ASP A 264 -0.99 -14.11 -20.34
N PHE A 265 -0.49 -13.85 -19.12
CA PHE A 265 -0.99 -12.79 -18.27
C PHE A 265 -0.77 -11.38 -18.87
N PHE A 266 0.36 -11.14 -19.52
CA PHE A 266 0.69 -9.81 -20.04
C PHE A 266 -0.25 -9.43 -21.19
N GLY A 267 -0.47 -10.35 -22.13
CA GLY A 267 -1.47 -10.13 -23.19
C GLY A 267 -2.91 -9.96 -22.69
N TYR A 268 -3.25 -10.48 -21.50
CA TYR A 268 -4.53 -10.20 -20.86
C TYR A 268 -4.56 -8.81 -20.22
N ILE A 269 -3.57 -8.48 -19.39
CA ILE A 269 -3.59 -7.28 -18.56
C ILE A 269 -3.39 -5.98 -19.36
N ASP A 270 -2.67 -6.04 -20.49
CA ASP A 270 -2.40 -4.89 -21.37
C ASP A 270 -3.67 -4.20 -21.91
N LYS A 271 -4.84 -4.83 -21.77
CA LYS A 271 -6.14 -4.24 -22.13
C LYS A 271 -6.68 -3.25 -21.11
N PHE A 272 -6.16 -3.25 -19.88
CA PHE A 272 -6.72 -2.52 -18.75
C PHE A 272 -5.91 -1.29 -18.32
N TYR A 273 -4.83 -0.97 -19.03
CA TYR A 273 -4.11 0.29 -18.89
C TYR A 273 -3.76 0.86 -20.28
N ALA A 274 -3.48 2.15 -20.37
CA ALA A 274 -3.22 2.84 -21.64
C ALA A 274 -1.72 3.00 -21.95
N ASP A 275 -0.90 3.34 -20.95
CA ASP A 275 0.54 3.59 -21.12
C ASP A 275 1.40 2.51 -20.44
N ASP A 276 1.54 2.57 -19.11
CA ASP A 276 2.26 1.58 -18.31
C ASP A 276 1.61 1.44 -16.91
N VAL A 277 1.94 0.37 -16.20
CA VAL A 277 1.54 0.17 -14.81
C VAL A 277 2.35 1.10 -13.90
N PHE A 278 1.67 2.04 -13.23
CA PHE A 278 2.32 2.87 -12.22
C PHE A 278 2.66 2.03 -10.97
N ARG A 279 3.95 1.79 -10.73
CA ARG A 279 4.43 1.04 -9.57
C ARG A 279 4.68 1.98 -8.40
N PHE A 280 3.74 2.05 -7.48
CA PHE A 280 3.86 2.85 -6.28
C PHE A 280 4.83 2.23 -5.29
N GLU A 281 5.89 2.97 -5.02
CA GLU A 281 6.82 2.72 -3.93
C GLU A 281 7.04 4.00 -3.15
N ASN A 282 7.12 3.89 -1.81
CA ASN A 282 7.45 5.03 -0.96
C ASN A 282 8.44 4.64 0.14
N SER A 283 9.39 3.79 -0.21
CA SER A 283 10.41 3.32 0.73
C SER A 283 11.26 4.47 1.27
N ASP A 284 11.52 5.50 0.45
CA ASP A 284 12.23 6.74 0.86
C ASP A 284 11.45 7.52 1.92
N GLY A 285 10.20 7.89 1.64
CA GLY A 285 9.38 8.65 2.58
C GLY A 285 9.14 7.91 3.90
N ILE A 286 9.07 6.58 3.88
CA ILE A 286 9.03 5.75 5.09
C ILE A 286 10.38 5.75 5.81
N SER A 287 11.48 5.62 5.08
CA SER A 287 12.84 5.57 5.65
C SER A 287 13.22 6.84 6.40
N GLU A 288 12.79 8.01 5.93
CA GLU A 288 12.98 9.30 6.60
C GLU A 288 12.33 9.34 7.99
N GLN A 289 11.28 8.56 8.21
CA GLN A 289 10.52 8.53 9.46
C GLN A 289 10.99 7.45 10.44
N ILE A 290 11.90 6.55 10.05
CA ILE A 290 12.37 5.44 10.91
C ILE A 290 13.05 5.96 12.19
N VAL A 291 13.79 7.05 12.11
CA VAL A 291 14.44 7.66 13.28
C VAL A 291 13.38 8.17 14.27
N ALA A 292 12.39 8.90 13.78
CA ALA A 292 11.28 9.39 14.60
C ALA A 292 10.45 8.23 15.17
N PHE A 293 10.19 7.19 14.36
CA PHE A 293 9.52 5.96 14.80
C PHE A 293 10.18 5.34 16.03
N ILE A 294 11.49 5.11 15.94
CA ILE A 294 12.24 4.44 16.98
C ILE A 294 12.21 5.25 18.27
N ARG A 295 12.35 6.57 18.16
CA ARG A 295 12.32 7.49 19.31
C ARG A 295 10.95 7.56 19.97
N ASP A 296 9.89 7.70 19.17
CA ASP A 296 8.57 8.10 19.67
C ASP A 296 7.64 6.91 19.95
N GLU A 297 7.84 5.78 19.26
CA GLU A 297 6.88 4.66 19.25
C GLU A 297 7.46 3.36 19.84
N ILE A 298 8.79 3.23 20.00
CA ILE A 298 9.41 2.03 20.60
C ILE A 298 9.74 2.28 22.07
N LYS A 299 9.21 1.44 22.96
CA LYS A 299 9.52 1.45 24.40
C LYS A 299 10.28 0.19 24.77
N PHE A 300 11.36 0.34 25.53
CA PHE A 300 12.08 -0.79 26.14
C PHE A 300 11.86 -0.77 27.66
N GLU A 301 11.20 -1.79 28.21
CA GLU A 301 11.05 -1.92 29.67
C GLU A 301 12.38 -2.27 30.35
N ASN A 302 12.61 -1.71 31.54
CA ASN A 302 13.69 -2.11 32.46
C ASN A 302 15.12 -2.03 31.88
N ILE A 303 15.34 -1.22 30.86
CA ILE A 303 16.67 -0.76 30.48
C ILE A 303 16.88 0.57 31.20
N GLU A 304 17.36 0.55 32.44
CA GLU A 304 17.72 1.77 33.19
C GLU A 304 18.53 2.72 32.27
N ASN A 305 17.90 3.79 31.81
CA ASN A 305 18.51 4.99 31.18
C ASN A 305 19.47 4.79 29.98
N ASN A 306 19.36 3.75 29.16
CA ASN A 306 20.44 3.42 28.20
C ASN A 306 20.12 3.35 26.70
N PHE A 307 18.89 3.60 26.25
CA PHE A 307 18.67 4.00 24.85
C PHE A 307 18.33 5.49 24.85
N ASP A 308 19.35 6.33 24.68
CA ASP A 308 19.13 7.76 24.49
C ASP A 308 18.83 8.02 23.01
N PHE A 309 17.54 8.09 22.68
CA PHE A 309 17.06 8.41 21.34
C PHE A 309 16.98 9.92 21.08
N THR A 310 17.30 10.77 22.08
CA THR A 310 17.16 12.23 21.97
C THR A 310 18.22 12.87 21.09
N THR A 311 19.29 12.14 20.77
CA THR A 311 20.45 12.59 19.98
C THR A 311 20.68 11.74 18.73
N LEU A 312 19.63 11.39 17.98
CA LEU A 312 19.76 10.85 16.62
C LEU A 312 20.18 11.95 15.62
N ASN A 313 21.24 12.69 15.97
CA ASN A 313 22.00 13.55 15.07
C ASN A 313 23.27 12.76 14.72
N PRO A 314 23.51 12.41 13.44
CA PRO A 314 24.70 11.65 13.04
C PRO A 314 26.03 12.33 13.42
N ASN A 315 26.01 13.61 13.81
CA ASN A 315 27.15 14.39 14.26
C ASN A 315 27.30 14.53 15.78
N ILE A 316 26.38 14.00 16.60
CA ILE A 316 26.43 14.12 18.07
C ILE A 316 25.95 12.82 18.72
N ASN A 317 26.88 12.01 19.24
CA ASN A 317 26.68 10.98 20.29
C ASN A 317 25.35 10.18 20.31
N ALA A 318 24.78 9.84 19.16
CA ALA A 318 23.75 8.80 19.10
C ALA A 318 24.35 7.50 19.65
N ARG A 319 23.67 6.84 20.61
CA ARG A 319 24.11 5.51 21.04
C ARG A 319 24.02 4.53 19.87
N MET A 320 25.08 3.74 19.65
CA MET A 320 25.24 2.86 18.48
C MET A 320 24.10 1.83 18.35
N ASP A 321 23.43 1.47 19.43
CA ASP A 321 22.32 0.53 19.45
C ASP A 321 21.08 1.04 18.70
N ALA A 322 20.72 2.32 18.86
CA ALA A 322 19.64 2.95 18.10
C ALA A 322 19.94 3.07 16.60
N LEU A 323 21.20 3.34 16.24
CA LEU A 323 21.64 3.41 14.84
C LEU A 323 21.59 2.05 14.15
N ASN A 324 21.95 0.97 14.84
CA ASN A 324 21.85 -0.38 14.30
C ASN A 324 20.40 -0.79 14.06
N LEU A 325 19.52 -0.48 15.00
CA LEU A 325 18.08 -0.72 14.83
C LEU A 325 17.53 0.06 13.63
N ALA A 326 17.88 1.34 13.51
CA ALA A 326 17.49 2.18 12.38
C ALA A 326 18.02 1.63 11.05
N TYR A 327 19.28 1.22 11.00
CA TYR A 327 19.90 0.67 9.81
C TYR A 327 19.19 -0.60 9.32
N ILE A 328 18.94 -1.57 10.21
CA ILE A 328 18.23 -2.80 9.84
C ILE A 328 16.79 -2.49 9.41
N LEU A 329 16.07 -1.61 10.14
CA LEU A 329 14.71 -1.23 9.77
C LEU A 329 14.65 -0.55 8.40
N THR A 330 15.56 0.40 8.13
CA THR A 330 15.66 1.06 6.83
C THR A 330 15.99 0.07 5.71
N ALA A 331 16.91 -0.86 5.94
CA ALA A 331 17.22 -1.92 4.97
C ALA A 331 15.97 -2.75 4.65
N MET A 332 15.26 -3.21 5.69
CA MET A 332 14.04 -4.01 5.52
C MET A 332 12.90 -3.24 4.86
N VAL A 333 12.78 -1.93 5.07
CA VAL A 333 11.84 -1.07 4.33
C VAL A 333 12.24 -0.98 2.86
N LYS A 334 13.53 -0.79 2.59
CA LYS A 334 14.07 -0.63 1.23
C LYS A 334 13.97 -1.90 0.39
N VAL A 335 14.05 -3.07 1.01
CA VAL A 335 13.84 -4.36 0.34
C VAL A 335 12.39 -4.85 0.43
N ASN A 336 11.44 -3.97 0.79
CA ASN A 336 10.00 -4.24 0.84
C ASN A 336 9.59 -5.42 1.76
N VAL A 337 10.38 -5.68 2.82
CA VAL A 337 10.05 -6.65 3.89
C VAL A 337 9.13 -6.00 4.92
N ILE A 338 9.41 -4.75 5.30
CA ILE A 338 8.60 -4.00 6.26
C ILE A 338 7.80 -2.92 5.53
N THR A 339 6.50 -2.89 5.80
CA THR A 339 5.59 -1.85 5.31
C THR A 339 5.21 -0.89 6.44
N ILE A 340 4.66 0.27 6.08
CA ILE A 340 4.12 1.23 7.05
C ILE A 340 3.05 0.59 7.95
N ARG A 341 2.27 -0.37 7.44
CA ARG A 341 1.29 -1.13 8.23
C ARG A 341 1.95 -1.94 9.33
N ILE A 342 3.08 -2.58 9.04
CA ILE A 342 3.85 -3.36 10.03
C ILE A 342 4.41 -2.42 11.10
N LEU A 343 5.01 -1.28 10.70
CA LEU A 343 5.53 -0.27 11.64
C LEU A 343 4.42 0.26 12.56
N LYS A 344 3.26 0.65 12.01
CA LYS A 344 2.12 1.14 12.80
C LYS A 344 1.53 0.11 13.76
N ARG A 345 1.61 -1.19 13.43
CA ARG A 345 1.18 -2.27 14.32
C ARG A 345 2.12 -2.42 15.53
N ILE A 346 3.40 -2.13 15.33
CA ILE A 346 4.48 -2.41 16.27
C ILE A 346 4.70 -1.28 17.28
N GLY A 347 4.47 -0.03 16.88
CA GLY A 347 4.65 1.16 17.72
C GLY A 347 3.78 1.22 18.98
N LYS A 348 3.01 0.18 19.28
CA LYS A 348 2.08 0.11 20.40
C LYS A 348 2.45 -1.01 21.39
N ASP A 349 3.71 -1.12 21.79
CA ASP A 349 4.23 -1.98 22.89
C ASP A 349 4.96 -3.28 22.44
N ILE A 350 6.12 -3.16 21.78
CA ILE A 350 7.10 -4.26 21.76
C ILE A 350 7.91 -4.25 23.05
N GLU A 351 7.50 -5.10 23.99
CA GLU A 351 8.35 -5.48 25.12
C GLU A 351 9.38 -6.54 24.69
N VAL A 352 10.67 -6.28 24.91
CA VAL A 352 11.75 -7.27 24.78
C VAL A 352 12.11 -7.75 26.19
N PRO A 353 11.74 -8.98 26.60
CA PRO A 353 11.92 -9.42 27.97
C PRO A 353 13.39 -9.71 28.31
N ASN A 354 13.78 -9.41 29.54
CA ASN A 354 15.04 -9.91 30.09
C ASN A 354 14.91 -11.40 30.39
N ARG A 355 15.75 -12.21 29.77
CA ARG A 355 15.74 -13.67 29.92
C ARG A 355 17.15 -14.19 30.16
N ARG A 356 17.27 -15.33 30.82
CA ARG A 356 18.56 -16.02 30.94
C ARG A 356 18.94 -16.62 29.60
N LEU A 357 20.20 -16.45 29.22
CA LEU A 357 20.75 -17.08 28.01
C LEU A 357 21.22 -18.49 28.33
N ASN A 358 20.87 -19.44 27.47
CA ASN A 358 21.33 -20.83 27.59
C ASN A 358 22.62 -21.04 26.80
N LEU A 359 23.71 -20.45 27.28
CA LEU A 359 25.03 -20.59 26.64
C LEU A 359 25.77 -21.80 27.23
N LYS A 360 26.56 -22.50 26.40
CA LYS A 360 27.37 -23.67 26.82
C LYS A 360 28.62 -23.26 27.62
N ILE A 361 28.45 -22.40 28.61
CA ILE A 361 29.52 -21.92 29.48
C ILE A 361 29.03 -21.82 30.93
N ASN A 362 29.97 -21.86 31.88
CA ASN A 362 29.66 -21.76 33.31
C ASN A 362 29.54 -20.28 33.77
N LYS A 363 28.66 -19.51 33.13
CA LYS A 363 28.32 -18.14 33.53
C LYS A 363 26.81 -17.93 33.42
N ASN A 364 26.22 -17.32 34.45
CA ASN A 364 24.84 -16.90 34.42
C ASN A 364 24.76 -15.52 33.75
N LEU A 365 24.26 -15.49 32.52
CA LEU A 365 24.17 -14.30 31.70
C LEU A 365 22.72 -14.05 31.27
N SER A 366 22.38 -12.78 31.15
CA SER A 366 21.05 -12.30 30.81
C SER A 366 21.04 -11.62 29.44
N SER A 367 19.90 -11.64 28.74
CA SER A 367 19.77 -11.03 27.41
C SER A 367 20.07 -9.54 27.40
N HIS A 368 19.79 -8.83 28.50
CA HIS A 368 20.06 -7.40 28.63
C HIS A 368 21.55 -7.02 28.61
N GLU A 369 22.44 -7.99 28.87
CA GLU A 369 23.89 -7.78 28.77
C GLU A 369 24.39 -7.78 27.32
N PHE A 370 23.52 -8.04 26.33
CA PHE A 370 23.89 -8.17 24.91
C PHE A 370 22.96 -7.38 23.99
N ILE A 371 23.47 -6.28 23.43
CA ILE A 371 22.71 -5.47 22.44
C ILE A 371 22.28 -6.32 21.25
N GLY A 372 23.14 -7.23 20.76
CA GLY A 372 22.80 -8.13 19.65
C GLY A 372 21.59 -8.99 19.94
N ILE A 373 21.46 -9.53 21.16
CA ILE A 373 20.29 -10.33 21.53
C ILE A 373 19.03 -9.46 21.61
N ILE A 374 19.13 -8.24 22.17
CA ILE A 374 18.00 -7.31 22.24
C ILE A 374 17.47 -6.98 20.83
N ILE A 375 18.38 -6.67 19.90
CA ILE A 375 18.03 -6.39 18.49
C ILE A 375 17.40 -7.62 17.84
N ILE A 376 18.01 -8.80 17.98
CA ILE A 376 17.49 -10.04 17.40
C ILE A 376 16.09 -10.37 17.97
N ASP A 377 15.90 -10.27 19.28
CA ASP A 377 14.62 -10.53 19.93
C ASP A 377 13.55 -9.51 19.51
N PHE A 378 13.92 -8.24 19.32
CA PHE A 378 13.03 -7.22 18.74
C PHE A 378 12.54 -7.63 17.35
N PHE A 379 13.45 -7.93 16.43
CA PHE A 379 13.10 -8.28 15.05
C PHE A 379 12.37 -9.63 14.96
N LYS A 380 12.74 -10.59 15.80
CA LYS A 380 12.05 -11.89 15.93
C LYS A 380 10.60 -11.69 16.37
N LYS A 381 10.35 -10.84 17.38
CA LYS A 381 8.99 -10.52 17.84
C LYS A 381 8.20 -9.75 16.77
N MET A 382 8.84 -8.84 16.05
CA MET A 382 8.22 -8.10 14.95
C MET A 382 7.77 -9.00 13.78
N LEU A 383 8.64 -9.94 13.36
CA LEU A 383 8.40 -10.78 12.18
C LEU A 383 7.74 -12.12 12.51
N GLY A 384 7.64 -12.47 13.79
CA GLY A 384 6.92 -13.66 14.27
C GLY A 384 7.75 -14.94 14.37
N GLY A 385 9.08 -14.87 14.30
CA GLY A 385 9.94 -16.05 14.43
C GLY A 385 11.37 -15.84 13.94
N TYR A 386 12.20 -16.87 14.08
CA TYR A 386 13.58 -16.87 13.56
C TYR A 386 13.61 -17.07 12.05
N GLU A 387 12.76 -17.95 11.52
CA GLU A 387 12.74 -18.27 10.09
C GLU A 387 12.35 -17.04 9.24
N PRO A 388 11.26 -16.31 9.53
CA PRO A 388 10.95 -15.06 8.81
C PRO A 388 12.04 -13.99 8.96
N LEU A 389 12.71 -13.94 10.11
CA LEU A 389 13.82 -13.01 10.35
C LEU A 389 15.04 -13.37 9.49
N ILE A 390 15.41 -14.65 9.41
CA ILE A 390 16.52 -15.12 8.59
C ILE A 390 16.25 -14.80 7.11
N GLU A 391 15.03 -15.04 6.61
CA GLU A 391 14.64 -14.69 5.24
C GLU A 391 14.73 -13.19 4.99
N ALA A 392 14.22 -12.37 5.92
CA ALA A 392 14.29 -10.91 5.84
C ALA A 392 15.74 -10.40 5.75
N ILE A 393 16.65 -10.93 6.58
CA ILE A 393 18.06 -10.53 6.59
C ILE A 393 18.80 -10.98 5.33
N LYS A 394 18.46 -12.16 4.78
CA LYS A 394 19.00 -12.59 3.48
C LYS A 394 18.66 -11.62 2.35
N LEU A 395 17.43 -11.10 2.34
CA LEU A 395 17.02 -10.07 1.37
C LEU A 395 17.78 -8.75 1.56
N CYS A 396 18.25 -8.44 2.76
CA CYS A 396 19.04 -7.24 3.05
C CYS A 396 20.54 -7.38 2.71
N SER A 397 21.01 -8.55 2.26
CA SER A 397 22.45 -8.84 2.12
C SER A 397 23.21 -7.86 1.22
N ASP A 398 22.60 -7.40 0.14
CA ASP A 398 23.20 -6.44 -0.80
C ASP A 398 22.87 -4.97 -0.46
N PHE A 399 22.15 -4.72 0.63
CA PHE A 399 21.74 -3.38 1.00
C PHE A 399 22.93 -2.52 1.44
N LYS A 400 23.10 -1.38 0.76
CA LYS A 400 24.08 -0.35 1.06
C LYS A 400 23.39 1.01 1.06
N THR A 401 23.64 1.85 2.07
CA THR A 401 23.11 3.21 2.10
C THR A 401 24.10 4.19 2.73
N ASN A 402 24.17 5.38 2.14
CA ASN A 402 24.94 6.50 2.68
C ASN A 402 24.25 7.18 3.87
N PHE A 403 22.95 6.94 4.08
CA PHE A 403 22.10 7.71 4.99
C PHE A 403 22.28 7.31 6.47
N PHE A 404 22.56 6.03 6.72
CA PHE A 404 22.68 5.46 8.07
C PHE A 404 24.06 4.89 8.39
N LEU A 405 24.99 4.84 7.43
CA LEU A 405 26.31 4.28 7.66
C LEU A 405 27.36 4.93 6.73
N PRO A 406 28.44 5.53 7.26
CA PRO A 406 29.68 5.61 6.49
C PRO A 406 30.13 4.17 6.29
N GLU A 407 30.42 3.75 5.05
CA GLU A 407 30.78 2.39 4.60
C GLU A 407 31.93 1.68 5.36
N TYR A 408 32.43 2.25 6.47
CA TYR A 408 33.70 1.93 7.12
C TYR A 408 33.61 1.76 8.65
N ARG A 409 32.42 1.85 9.27
CA ARG A 409 32.29 1.76 10.73
C ARG A 409 32.22 0.32 11.24
N ARG A 410 33.37 -0.17 11.70
CA ARG A 410 33.55 -1.49 12.33
C ARG A 410 32.63 -1.67 13.56
N GLU A 411 32.27 -0.57 14.20
CA GLU A 411 31.41 -0.48 15.39
C GLU A 411 29.97 -0.97 15.17
N TYR A 412 29.59 -1.35 13.95
CA TYR A 412 28.27 -1.94 13.68
C TYR A 412 28.25 -3.46 13.91
N ILE A 413 29.38 -4.16 13.91
CA ILE A 413 29.37 -5.61 14.18
C ILE A 413 29.92 -5.97 15.55
N ASP A 414 30.37 -4.98 16.32
CA ASP A 414 31.02 -5.18 17.61
C ASP A 414 30.12 -5.91 18.62
N PHE A 415 28.84 -5.58 18.67
CA PHE A 415 27.87 -6.13 19.61
C PHE A 415 27.37 -7.52 19.22
N LEU A 416 27.67 -7.98 17.99
CA LEU A 416 27.33 -9.31 17.50
C LEU A 416 28.38 -10.35 17.94
N LEU A 417 29.66 -9.96 17.92
CA LEU A 417 30.79 -10.83 18.22
C LEU A 417 30.75 -11.51 19.60
N PRO A 418 30.29 -10.87 20.70
CA PRO A 418 30.19 -11.51 22.00
C PRO A 418 29.32 -12.78 22.00
N ILE A 419 28.29 -12.81 21.17
CA ILE A 419 27.42 -13.98 21.00
C ILE A 419 27.96 -14.89 19.90
N LEU A 420 28.45 -14.31 18.81
CA LEU A 420 28.87 -15.08 17.65
C LEU A 420 30.06 -16.02 17.95
N ASP A 421 30.99 -15.60 18.81
CA ASP A 421 32.23 -16.36 19.10
C ASP A 421 32.42 -16.70 20.59
N TYR A 422 31.32 -16.76 21.37
CA TYR A 422 31.34 -16.93 22.83
C TYR A 422 32.14 -18.13 23.32
N GLU A 423 32.21 -19.21 22.54
CA GLU A 423 32.91 -20.45 22.88
C GLU A 423 34.43 -20.24 22.97
N LYS A 424 35.00 -19.39 22.11
CA LYS A 424 36.45 -19.11 22.09
C LYS A 424 36.87 -18.17 23.22
N HIS A 425 36.19 -17.03 23.34
CA HIS A 425 36.59 -16.02 24.30
C HIS A 425 36.04 -16.27 25.71
N GLN A 426 34.93 -17.00 25.85
CA GLN A 426 34.25 -17.28 27.12
C GLN A 426 34.01 -16.03 27.97
N PHE A 427 33.75 -14.91 27.29
CA PHE A 427 33.61 -13.57 27.88
C PHE A 427 34.79 -13.15 28.78
N ARG A 428 36.02 -13.53 28.42
CA ARG A 428 37.26 -13.12 29.11
C ARG A 428 37.78 -11.81 28.53
N GLN A 429 37.98 -10.81 29.38
CA GLN A 429 38.64 -9.55 29.00
C GLN A 429 40.15 -9.76 29.10
N THR A 430 40.85 -9.77 27.96
CA THR A 430 42.30 -10.00 27.89
C THR A 430 42.92 -9.10 26.83
N SER A 431 44.23 -8.87 26.94
CA SER A 431 45.01 -8.17 25.91
C SER A 431 45.26 -9.02 24.66
N GLU A 432 45.08 -10.35 24.75
CA GLU A 432 45.17 -11.25 23.60
C GLU A 432 43.97 -11.04 22.67
N LYS A 433 44.27 -10.90 21.37
CA LYS A 433 43.25 -10.71 20.33
C LYS A 433 42.64 -12.05 19.94
N PHE A 434 41.33 -12.08 19.86
CA PHE A 434 40.59 -13.18 19.25
C PHE A 434 40.46 -12.94 17.74
N THR A 435 40.25 -14.02 17.00
CA THR A 435 40.00 -13.97 15.56
C THR A 435 38.74 -14.77 15.24
N TYR A 436 37.78 -14.08 14.63
CA TYR A 436 36.59 -14.66 14.05
C TYR A 436 36.69 -14.69 12.53
N GLN A 437 36.24 -15.78 11.90
CA GLN A 437 36.15 -15.90 10.45
C GLN A 437 34.71 -16.24 10.09
N SER A 438 34.03 -15.28 9.48
CA SER A 438 32.66 -15.42 9.00
C SER A 438 32.65 -16.18 7.67
N LYS A 439 31.78 -17.18 7.57
CA LYS A 439 31.52 -17.94 6.34
C LYS A 439 30.57 -17.17 5.42
N GLU A 440 29.51 -16.60 5.97
CA GLU A 440 28.50 -15.84 5.21
C GLU A 440 29.08 -14.51 4.73
N SER A 441 29.77 -13.77 5.60
CA SER A 441 30.29 -12.45 5.27
C SER A 441 31.62 -12.51 4.50
N LYS A 442 32.31 -13.68 4.53
CA LYS A 442 33.67 -13.90 4.02
C LYS A 442 34.67 -12.89 4.58
N GLN A 443 34.59 -12.63 5.89
CA GLN A 443 35.48 -11.70 6.57
C GLN A 443 36.23 -12.37 7.72
N LYS A 444 37.48 -11.95 7.91
CA LYS A 444 38.29 -12.24 9.09
C LYS A 444 38.31 -10.99 9.98
N ILE A 445 37.90 -11.14 11.23
CA ILE A 445 37.71 -10.05 12.19
C ILE A 445 38.61 -10.30 13.41
N GLU A 446 39.50 -9.36 13.73
CA GLU A 446 40.33 -9.39 14.93
C GLU A 446 39.79 -8.44 16.00
N TYR A 447 39.57 -8.95 17.21
CA TYR A 447 38.88 -8.18 18.25
C TYR A 447 39.30 -8.57 19.67
N ASN A 448 38.98 -7.70 20.64
CA ASN A 448 39.09 -7.98 22.07
C ASN A 448 37.71 -7.86 22.72
N VAL A 449 37.41 -8.73 23.69
CA VAL A 449 36.15 -8.64 24.45
C VAL A 449 36.25 -7.53 25.47
N ARG A 450 35.21 -6.71 25.55
CA ARG A 450 35.06 -5.62 26.51
C ARG A 450 33.73 -5.76 27.25
N TYR A 451 33.74 -5.43 28.54
CA TYR A 451 32.52 -5.29 29.33
C TYR A 451 32.46 -3.89 29.93
N SER A 452 31.49 -3.09 29.51
CA SER A 452 31.28 -1.73 29.99
C SER A 452 29.78 -1.42 30.06
N GLU A 453 29.38 -0.56 30.98
CA GLU A 453 27.97 -0.15 31.15
C GLU A 453 26.99 -1.34 31.30
N ARG A 454 27.44 -2.40 31.98
CA ARG A 454 26.70 -3.66 32.16
C ARG A 454 26.38 -4.41 30.85
N ARG A 455 27.16 -4.18 29.79
CA ARG A 455 27.00 -4.83 28.49
C ARG A 455 28.32 -5.41 27.99
N PHE A 456 28.25 -6.56 27.33
CA PHE A 456 29.35 -7.12 26.57
C PHE A 456 29.38 -6.52 25.17
N ASN A 457 30.58 -6.12 24.75
CA ASN A 457 30.88 -5.65 23.40
C ASN A 457 32.29 -6.13 22.99
N CYS A 458 32.73 -5.81 21.77
CA CYS A 458 34.06 -6.11 21.28
C CYS A 458 34.77 -4.88 20.70
N ASP A 459 36.00 -4.62 21.09
CA ASP A 459 36.81 -3.60 20.41
C ASP A 459 37.44 -4.26 19.16
N ILE A 460 37.02 -3.85 17.97
CA ILE A 460 37.50 -4.43 16.71
C ILE A 460 38.76 -3.72 16.25
N SER A 461 39.84 -4.49 16.13
CA SER A 461 41.16 -3.98 15.76
C SER A 461 41.48 -4.13 14.27
N ASP A 462 40.93 -5.15 13.60
CA ASP A 462 41.17 -5.38 12.17
C ASP A 462 40.02 -6.14 11.50
N ILE A 463 39.76 -5.86 10.21
CA ILE A 463 38.77 -6.57 9.37
C ILE A 463 39.33 -6.74 7.97
N LYS A 464 39.42 -7.99 7.51
CA LYS A 464 39.95 -8.36 6.19
C LYS A 464 38.93 -9.19 5.40
N ARG A 465 38.76 -8.87 4.11
CA ARG A 465 37.90 -9.65 3.20
C ARG A 465 38.65 -10.84 2.62
N LEU A 466 37.96 -11.98 2.55
CA LEU A 466 38.48 -13.26 2.08
C LEU A 466 37.90 -13.63 0.70
N ASP A 467 38.70 -14.29 -0.15
CA ASP A 467 38.21 -14.94 -1.37
C ASP A 467 37.63 -16.33 -1.09
N ASN A 468 37.24 -17.02 -2.16
CA ASN A 468 36.74 -18.38 -2.08
C ASN A 468 37.81 -19.39 -1.64
N SER A 469 39.10 -19.05 -1.73
CA SER A 469 40.26 -19.79 -1.21
C SER A 469 40.58 -19.47 0.26
N ASN A 470 39.90 -18.49 0.85
CA ASN A 470 40.22 -17.85 2.14
C ASN A 470 41.51 -17.02 2.16
N ASP A 471 41.98 -16.57 1.00
CA ASP A 471 43.07 -15.59 0.88
C ASP A 471 42.53 -14.16 0.97
N ILE A 472 43.36 -13.23 1.47
CA ILE A 472 42.96 -11.84 1.73
C ILE A 472 42.96 -11.04 0.42
N ILE A 473 41.82 -10.42 0.06
CA ILE A 473 41.67 -9.70 -1.23
C ILE A 473 41.67 -8.18 -1.08
N GLN A 474 41.01 -7.63 -0.06
CA GLN A 474 40.79 -6.19 0.11
C GLN A 474 40.60 -5.81 1.58
N ASP A 475 40.93 -4.56 1.89
CA ASP A 475 40.88 -4.01 3.23
C ASP A 475 39.63 -3.12 3.43
N HIS A 476 38.97 -3.29 4.58
CA HIS A 476 38.06 -2.33 5.24
C HIS A 476 36.55 -2.29 4.93
N GLU A 477 35.98 -3.02 3.97
CA GLU A 477 34.51 -3.06 3.79
C GLU A 477 33.84 -4.04 4.78
N VAL A 478 32.85 -3.57 5.55
CA VAL A 478 32.12 -4.39 6.54
C VAL A 478 30.86 -5.01 5.93
N ASN A 479 30.84 -6.34 5.75
CA ASN A 479 29.61 -7.05 5.41
C ASN A 479 28.78 -7.31 6.68
N TYR A 480 28.09 -6.27 7.11
CA TYR A 480 27.26 -6.25 8.31
C TYR A 480 26.18 -7.34 8.29
N PHE A 481 25.38 -7.42 7.21
CA PHE A 481 24.26 -8.35 7.14
C PHE A 481 24.71 -9.81 7.12
N GLY A 482 25.89 -10.13 6.56
CA GLY A 482 26.49 -11.45 6.65
C GLY A 482 26.81 -11.85 8.11
N VAL A 483 27.43 -10.96 8.88
CA VAL A 483 27.75 -11.23 10.30
C VAL A 483 26.48 -11.29 11.15
N LEU A 484 25.49 -10.43 10.86
CA LEU A 484 24.19 -10.45 11.53
C LEU A 484 23.43 -11.76 11.24
N LEU A 485 23.43 -12.22 9.98
CA LEU A 485 22.81 -13.48 9.57
C LEU A 485 23.40 -14.67 10.34
N GLU A 486 24.73 -14.78 10.41
CA GLU A 486 25.38 -15.85 11.17
C GLU A 486 25.04 -15.81 12.66
N THR A 487 24.96 -14.60 13.22
CA THR A 487 24.58 -14.42 14.62
C THR A 487 23.15 -14.91 14.88
N ILE A 488 22.21 -14.55 14.01
CA ILE A 488 20.81 -14.99 14.10
C ILE A 488 20.71 -16.51 13.95
N GLU A 489 21.38 -17.08 12.94
CA GLU A 489 21.39 -18.52 12.73
C GLU A 489 21.99 -19.28 13.90
N LYS A 490 23.05 -18.74 14.53
CA LYS A 490 23.64 -19.34 15.73
C LYS A 490 22.65 -19.31 16.89
N CYS A 491 22.00 -18.18 17.12
CA CYS A 491 20.98 -18.04 18.17
C CYS A 491 19.82 -19.02 17.96
N PHE A 492 19.40 -19.22 16.71
CA PHE A 492 18.37 -20.19 16.34
C PHE A 492 18.82 -21.64 16.59
N LYS A 493 19.99 -22.04 16.05
CA LYS A 493 20.52 -23.42 16.16
C LYS A 493 20.79 -23.82 17.61
N GLU A 494 21.23 -22.89 18.44
CA GLU A 494 21.61 -23.15 19.83
C GLU A 494 20.50 -22.84 20.85
N ASN A 495 19.34 -22.34 20.41
CA ASN A 495 18.26 -21.88 21.29
C ASN A 495 18.74 -20.86 22.34
N ILE A 496 19.51 -19.86 21.90
CA ILE A 496 20.13 -18.84 22.77
C ILE A 496 19.11 -17.89 23.36
#